data_AF-A0A6M8VNR8-F1
#
_entry.id   AF-A0A6M8VNR8-F1
#
_cell.length_a   1.000
_cell.length_b   1.000
_cell.length_c   1.000
_cell.angle_alpha   90.00
_cell.angle_beta   90.00
_cell.angle_gamma   90.00
#
_symmetry.space_group_name_H-M   'P 1'
#
loop_
_entity.id
_entity.type
_entity.pdbx_description
1 polymer ?
#
loop_
_entity_poly.entity_id
_entity_poly.type
_entity_poly.pdbx_seq_one_letter_code
_entity_poly.pdbx_strand_id
1 'polypeptide(L)'
;MNLKGSILFFKDNLAAYGDSLTWINTLGIHLYGDGYRTARVDENNIPIRNAMGDVIAANSDETGIFRPYGWATGLYQHRGDDAVNVDLDITSQLGNHLLEFGAGISQDVVRGYGVYAHQYALYNDSTHLTKEEKFKKLEPFVYGYDVTGQNKIGSDFNDGSELAPLQRPYKPIIGYFYFQDRFELKDLVLNIGLRTDFFDFKSYELRNPEIPYANGQYFTMNDFKRRDVIVEVSPRIGIGFPVTEGTVFHAQYGRFIQAPILNDVYFGPYDYNGFLPGRFDPQNGFNGSLKPEETTQYELGFRQLLADGHAALNVTVFYKNIRDLVNVQMHQWRQMEGGSIRTAIYPENTDFGTTKGLLFSLDVTRLSFFSLTAQYTYQIAEGTGSSTSSSQTSVFRNLDNLPPKVIAPLSFDQKHTLVVNLDFYVPKGELGIFEMFNANFLFSFNSGRPYTPVTQWNLLGDNSILAENLGYINSAYGPSSFRIDLKLEKSFMIDDFISISPYLWIENLLDADNVIGVYRSTGDPLTTDWLNTPNGRNAVKLAGESWRQDYESLERNPWNFGIPRLIKLGIKVNFNNISL
;
A
#
# COMPACT_ATOMS: atom_id res chain seq x y z
N MET A 1 -7.81 26.38 5.32
CA MET A 1 -8.86 26.53 4.29
C MET A 1 -9.49 25.16 4.07
N ASN A 2 -10.79 25.01 4.30
CA ASN A 2 -11.49 23.71 4.23
C ASN A 2 -11.75 23.39 2.75
N LEU A 3 -10.82 22.69 2.10
CA LEU A 3 -10.89 22.28 0.68
C LEU A 3 -11.83 21.08 0.47
N LYS A 4 -13.06 21.17 0.98
CA LYS A 4 -14.14 20.24 0.63
C LYS A 4 -14.81 20.73 -0.66
N GLY A 5 -14.14 20.46 -1.78
CA GLY A 5 -14.56 20.87 -3.12
C GLY A 5 -13.52 20.47 -4.16
N SER A 6 -12.96 19.28 -4.05
CA SER A 6 -12.09 18.68 -5.06
C SER A 6 -12.88 18.49 -6.37
N ILE A 7 -12.55 19.26 -7.41
CA ILE A 7 -12.60 18.92 -8.85
C ILE A 7 -12.09 20.17 -9.64
N LEU A 8 -10.83 20.08 -10.10
CA LEU A 8 -10.19 20.81 -11.21
C LEU A 8 -10.17 22.36 -11.19
N PHE A 9 -9.17 22.98 -10.54
CA PHE A 9 -8.90 24.43 -10.73
C PHE A 9 -8.33 24.75 -12.12
N PHE A 10 -7.53 23.86 -12.71
CA PHE A 10 -6.86 24.10 -13.99
C PHE A 10 -7.14 22.99 -15.01
N LYS A 11 -8.39 22.45 -15.05
CA LYS A 11 -8.80 21.22 -15.76
C LYS A 11 -7.84 20.71 -16.85
N ASP A 12 -7.57 21.56 -17.84
CA ASP A 12 -6.83 21.24 -19.07
C ASP A 12 -5.52 22.04 -19.22
N ASN A 13 -5.11 22.82 -18.23
CA ASN A 13 -3.85 23.56 -18.23
C ASN A 13 -2.85 22.89 -17.28
N LEU A 14 -2.20 21.83 -17.78
CA LEU A 14 -1.17 21.10 -17.03
C LEU A 14 -0.04 22.02 -16.54
N ALA A 15 0.36 22.98 -17.38
CA ALA A 15 1.41 23.93 -17.07
C ALA A 15 1.04 24.82 -15.88
N ALA A 16 -0.25 25.16 -15.72
CA ALA A 16 -0.72 25.93 -14.59
C ALA A 16 -0.48 25.23 -13.26
N TYR A 17 -0.48 23.90 -13.19
CA TYR A 17 -0.16 23.17 -11.94
C TYR A 17 1.29 23.32 -11.48
N GLY A 18 2.16 23.91 -12.31
CA GLY A 18 3.54 24.25 -11.98
C GLY A 18 3.87 25.72 -12.11
N ASP A 19 2.88 26.59 -12.33
CA ASP A 19 3.06 28.04 -12.53
C ASP A 19 2.36 28.85 -11.43
N SER A 20 3.17 29.34 -10.50
CA SER A 20 2.75 30.13 -9.36
C SER A 20 2.19 31.51 -9.74
N LEU A 21 2.53 32.07 -10.91
CA LEU A 21 1.91 33.30 -11.41
C LEU A 21 0.45 33.04 -11.81
N THR A 22 0.20 31.91 -12.49
CA THR A 22 -1.17 31.47 -12.77
C THR A 22 -1.95 31.24 -11.48
N TRP A 23 -1.32 30.75 -10.42
CA TRP A 23 -1.97 30.55 -9.12
C TRP A 23 -2.33 31.86 -8.43
N ILE A 24 -1.41 32.83 -8.40
CA ILE A 24 -1.66 34.17 -7.84
C ILE A 24 -2.86 34.81 -8.54
N ASN A 25 -2.86 34.81 -9.88
CA ASN A 25 -3.88 35.47 -10.68
C ASN A 25 -5.26 34.77 -10.61
N THR A 26 -5.28 33.45 -10.45
CA THR A 26 -6.53 32.67 -10.50
C THR A 26 -7.13 32.40 -9.12
N LEU A 27 -6.27 32.13 -8.12
CA LEU A 27 -6.68 31.70 -6.78
C LEU A 27 -6.58 32.81 -5.74
N GLY A 28 -5.96 33.95 -6.08
CA GLY A 28 -5.69 35.04 -5.14
C GLY A 28 -4.71 34.65 -4.03
N ILE A 29 -3.93 33.57 -4.22
CA ILE A 29 -2.94 33.16 -3.23
C ILE A 29 -1.66 33.97 -3.41
N HIS A 30 -1.14 34.53 -2.32
CA HIS A 30 0.11 35.26 -2.36
C HIS A 30 1.28 34.28 -2.27
N LEU A 31 2.04 34.15 -3.35
CA LEU A 31 3.26 33.36 -3.40
C LEU A 31 4.42 34.32 -3.57
N TYR A 32 5.27 34.41 -2.55
CA TYR A 32 6.56 35.05 -2.69
C TYR A 32 7.35 34.14 -3.62
N GLY A 33 7.68 34.52 -4.86
CA GLY A 33 8.24 33.56 -5.84
C GLY A 33 8.18 34.01 -7.29
N ASP A 34 8.80 33.23 -8.17
CA ASP A 34 8.98 33.51 -9.61
C ASP A 34 8.06 32.69 -10.54
N GLY A 35 7.05 32.01 -10.00
CA GLY A 35 6.27 31.02 -10.76
C GLY A 35 6.69 29.59 -10.46
N TYR A 36 7.95 29.34 -10.15
CA TYR A 36 8.52 27.99 -10.14
C TYR A 36 8.90 27.52 -8.75
N ARG A 37 9.29 28.45 -7.87
CA ARG A 37 9.67 28.18 -6.48
C ARG A 37 9.19 29.30 -5.57
N THR A 38 8.86 28.94 -4.33
CA THR A 38 8.70 29.92 -3.24
C THR A 38 10.01 30.68 -3.05
N ALA A 39 9.93 31.98 -2.80
CA ALA A 39 11.00 32.90 -2.56
C ALA A 39 11.33 32.96 -1.09
N ARG A 40 12.60 33.18 -0.79
CA ARG A 40 13.02 33.66 0.50
C ARG A 40 12.55 35.09 0.66
N VAL A 41 11.94 35.39 1.80
CA VAL A 41 11.49 36.74 2.14
C VAL A 41 12.32 37.32 3.29
N ASP A 42 12.37 38.64 3.39
CA ASP A 42 12.88 39.34 4.55
C ASP A 42 11.82 39.50 5.65
N GLU A 43 12.20 40.15 6.76
CA GLU A 43 11.34 40.41 7.93
C GLU A 43 10.04 41.18 7.60
N ASN A 44 9.96 41.82 6.43
CA ASN A 44 8.78 42.55 5.96
C ASN A 44 8.00 41.78 4.88
N ASN A 45 8.27 40.48 4.71
CA ASN A 45 7.71 39.63 3.66
C ASN A 45 8.06 40.07 2.23
N ILE A 46 9.22 40.71 2.01
CA ILE A 46 9.68 41.13 0.69
C ILE A 46 10.64 40.07 0.11
N PRO A 47 10.44 39.58 -1.14
CA PRO A 47 11.34 38.61 -1.75
C PRO A 47 12.79 39.11 -1.84
N ILE A 48 13.72 38.35 -1.26
CA ILE A 48 15.15 38.64 -1.30
C ILE A 48 15.67 38.33 -2.71
N ARG A 49 16.51 39.22 -3.24
CA ARG A 49 17.11 39.09 -4.58
C ARG A 49 18.62 38.90 -4.51
N ASN A 50 19.17 38.12 -5.46
CA ASN A 50 20.61 38.00 -5.65
C ASN A 50 21.20 39.28 -6.27
N ALA A 51 22.53 39.35 -6.40
CA ALA A 51 23.22 40.50 -7.00
C ALA A 51 22.86 40.77 -8.48
N MET A 52 22.25 39.79 -9.15
CA MET A 52 21.78 39.88 -10.55
C MET A 52 20.30 40.32 -10.63
N GLY A 53 19.63 40.49 -9.49
CA GLY A 53 18.22 40.89 -9.39
C GLY A 53 17.21 39.74 -9.38
N ASP A 54 17.66 38.49 -9.46
CA ASP A 54 16.78 37.31 -9.43
C ASP A 54 16.32 37.01 -8.01
N VAL A 55 15.07 36.58 -7.87
CA VAL A 55 14.50 36.17 -6.57
C VAL A 55 15.18 34.89 -6.09
N ILE A 56 15.64 34.88 -4.83
CA ILE A 56 16.26 33.70 -4.23
C ILE A 56 15.17 32.73 -3.81
N ALA A 57 15.21 31.50 -4.31
CA ALA A 57 14.26 30.45 -3.90
C ALA A 57 14.47 30.03 -2.43
N ALA A 58 13.38 29.93 -1.67
CA ALA A 58 13.30 29.28 -0.38
C ALA A 58 12.82 27.84 -0.56
N ASN A 59 13.72 26.90 -0.31
CA ASN A 59 13.38 25.49 -0.17
C ASN A 59 12.86 25.17 1.24
N SER A 60 13.07 26.06 2.20
CA SER A 60 12.69 25.92 3.59
C SER A 60 12.25 27.27 4.16
N ASP A 61 11.54 27.26 5.28
CA ASP A 61 11.19 28.44 6.08
C ASP A 61 12.41 29.10 6.74
N GLU A 62 12.18 30.12 7.58
CA GLU A 62 13.23 30.91 8.24
C GLU A 62 14.14 30.07 9.13
N THR A 63 13.59 29.07 9.82
CA THR A 63 14.34 28.13 10.64
C THR A 63 15.05 27.08 9.77
N GLY A 64 14.57 26.82 8.56
CA GLY A 64 15.21 25.90 7.63
C GLY A 64 14.71 24.46 7.77
N ILE A 65 13.57 24.26 8.43
CA ILE A 65 13.02 22.95 8.79
C ILE A 65 11.80 22.60 7.95
N PHE A 66 10.79 23.47 7.93
CA PHE A 66 9.58 23.22 7.16
C PHE A 66 9.69 23.82 5.77
N ARG A 67 8.83 23.37 4.85
CA ARG A 67 8.66 24.07 3.57
C ARG A 67 7.96 25.40 3.84
N PRO A 68 8.35 26.50 3.16
CA PRO A 68 7.66 27.77 3.32
C PRO A 68 6.21 27.66 2.87
N TYR A 69 5.36 28.53 3.40
CA TYR A 69 3.96 28.62 2.99
C TYR A 69 3.84 28.78 1.45
N GLY A 70 3.01 27.94 0.83
CA GLY A 70 2.77 27.96 -0.62
C GLY A 70 3.73 27.11 -1.46
N TRP A 71 4.66 26.36 -0.84
CA TRP A 71 5.52 25.43 -1.58
C TRP A 71 4.72 24.27 -2.19
N ALA A 72 5.02 23.90 -3.44
CA ALA A 72 4.40 22.78 -4.14
C ALA A 72 5.44 21.96 -4.91
N THR A 73 5.26 20.63 -4.95
CA THR A 73 6.11 19.72 -5.74
C THR A 73 5.83 19.79 -7.24
N GLY A 74 4.62 20.20 -7.62
CA GLY A 74 4.18 20.27 -9.02
C GLY A 74 4.11 18.91 -9.73
N LEU A 75 4.01 17.79 -8.99
CA LEU A 75 3.80 16.47 -9.61
C LEU A 75 2.35 16.34 -10.08
N TYR A 76 2.16 16.15 -11.37
CA TYR A 76 0.89 15.75 -11.96
C TYR A 76 0.93 14.28 -12.35
N GLN A 77 -0.08 13.52 -11.93
CA GLN A 77 -0.25 12.11 -12.29
C GLN A 77 -1.66 11.87 -12.79
N HIS A 78 -1.77 11.03 -13.82
CA HIS A 78 -3.05 10.57 -14.35
C HIS A 78 -2.97 9.05 -14.53
N ARG A 79 -3.84 8.33 -13.83
CA ARG A 79 -3.94 6.87 -13.86
C ARG A 79 -5.31 6.49 -14.38
N GLY A 80 -5.36 5.54 -15.31
CA GLY A 80 -6.61 5.04 -15.86
C GLY A 80 -6.60 3.52 -15.91
N ASP A 81 -7.64 2.93 -15.36
CA ASP A 81 -7.87 1.49 -15.34
C ASP A 81 -9.34 1.25 -15.74
N ASP A 82 -9.53 0.57 -16.87
CA ASP A 82 -10.85 0.17 -17.35
C ASP A 82 -10.84 -1.36 -17.49
N ALA A 83 -11.78 -2.07 -16.85
CA ALA A 83 -11.83 -3.54 -16.86
C ALA A 83 -13.18 -4.06 -17.34
N VAL A 84 -13.17 -5.15 -18.12
CA VAL A 84 -14.35 -5.94 -18.46
C VAL A 84 -14.12 -7.37 -17.97
N ASN A 85 -14.99 -7.81 -17.06
CA ASN A 85 -14.95 -9.13 -16.45
C ASN A 85 -16.16 -9.95 -16.92
N VAL A 86 -15.93 -11.22 -17.25
CA VAL A 86 -16.98 -12.20 -17.48
C VAL A 86 -16.65 -13.41 -16.63
N ASP A 87 -17.59 -13.79 -15.77
CA ASP A 87 -17.48 -14.95 -14.89
C ASP A 87 -18.71 -15.85 -15.10
N LEU A 88 -18.46 -17.16 -15.10
CA LEU A 88 -19.47 -18.20 -15.25
C LEU A 88 -19.22 -19.27 -14.19
N ASP A 89 -20.24 -19.58 -13.40
CA ASP A 89 -20.19 -20.61 -12.37
C ASP A 89 -21.42 -21.50 -12.48
N ILE A 90 -21.19 -22.81 -12.39
CA ILE A 90 -22.23 -23.84 -12.45
C ILE A 90 -22.00 -24.81 -11.30
N THR A 91 -23.05 -25.04 -10.52
CA THR A 91 -23.06 -26.00 -9.42
C THR A 91 -24.13 -27.05 -9.65
N SER A 92 -23.81 -28.32 -9.39
CA SER A 92 -24.74 -29.45 -9.51
C SER A 92 -24.54 -30.45 -8.39
N GLN A 93 -25.64 -30.86 -7.76
CA GLN A 93 -25.65 -31.96 -6.79
C GLN A 93 -25.99 -33.27 -7.50
N LEU A 94 -25.07 -34.25 -7.44
CA LEU A 94 -25.24 -35.60 -7.98
C LEU A 94 -25.00 -36.64 -6.87
N GLY A 95 -26.09 -37.08 -6.24
CA GLY A 95 -26.01 -37.97 -5.08
C GLY A 95 -25.24 -37.29 -3.96
N ASN A 96 -24.08 -37.85 -3.60
CA ASN A 96 -23.22 -37.35 -2.54
C ASN A 96 -22.13 -36.38 -3.04
N HIS A 97 -22.09 -36.08 -4.33
CA HIS A 97 -21.14 -35.14 -4.92
C HIS A 97 -21.82 -33.79 -5.17
N LEU A 98 -21.20 -32.73 -4.72
CA LEU A 98 -21.50 -31.35 -5.12
C LEU A 98 -20.38 -30.91 -6.06
N LEU A 99 -20.67 -30.95 -7.35
CA LEU A 99 -19.73 -30.56 -8.40
C LEU A 99 -19.90 -29.08 -8.70
N GLU A 100 -18.79 -28.37 -8.77
CA GLU A 100 -18.72 -26.96 -9.11
C GLU A 100 -17.69 -26.76 -10.21
N PHE A 101 -18.10 -26.05 -11.26
CA PHE A 101 -17.26 -25.66 -12.37
C PHE A 101 -17.38 -24.16 -12.53
N GLY A 102 -16.26 -23.48 -12.70
CA GLY A 102 -16.30 -22.08 -13.06
C GLY A 102 -15.15 -21.67 -13.94
N ALA A 103 -15.39 -20.60 -14.69
CA ALA A 103 -14.41 -19.98 -15.53
C ALA A 103 -14.63 -18.48 -15.53
N GLY A 104 -13.56 -17.73 -15.57
CA GLY A 104 -13.64 -16.27 -15.69
C GLY A 104 -12.52 -15.73 -16.55
N ILE A 105 -12.76 -14.55 -17.11
CA ILE A 105 -11.78 -13.80 -17.87
C ILE A 105 -11.96 -12.31 -17.61
N SER A 106 -10.87 -11.65 -17.25
CA SER A 106 -10.74 -10.20 -17.22
C SER A 106 -9.91 -9.74 -18.42
N GLN A 107 -10.38 -8.67 -19.05
CA GLN A 107 -9.56 -7.84 -19.92
C GLN A 107 -9.50 -6.43 -19.36
N ASP A 108 -8.32 -6.03 -18.90
CA ASP A 108 -8.08 -4.67 -18.40
C ASP A 108 -7.45 -3.78 -19.48
N VAL A 109 -7.56 -2.47 -19.32
CA VAL A 109 -6.87 -1.45 -20.12
C VAL A 109 -6.19 -0.47 -19.18
N VAL A 110 -4.87 -0.63 -19.02
CA VAL A 110 -4.07 0.11 -18.05
C VAL A 110 -3.36 1.28 -18.73
N ARG A 111 -3.41 2.44 -18.07
CA ARG A 111 -2.81 3.71 -18.53
C ARG A 111 -2.12 4.43 -17.39
N GLY A 112 -0.97 5.01 -17.69
CA GLY A 112 -0.16 5.76 -16.74
C GLY A 112 0.40 7.02 -17.35
N TYR A 113 0.29 8.12 -16.64
CA TYR A 113 0.96 9.37 -16.94
C TYR A 113 1.52 10.01 -15.67
N GLY A 114 2.70 10.61 -15.76
CA GLY A 114 3.34 11.34 -14.68
C GLY A 114 4.36 12.35 -15.20
N VAL A 115 4.27 13.60 -14.73
CA VAL A 115 5.24 14.64 -15.05
C VAL A 115 5.32 15.67 -13.93
N TYR A 116 6.50 16.24 -13.71
CA TYR A 116 6.67 17.42 -12.86
C TYR A 116 6.34 18.68 -13.66
N ALA A 117 5.10 19.14 -13.56
CA ALA A 117 4.56 20.27 -14.32
C ALA A 117 5.36 21.57 -14.13
N HIS A 118 6.01 21.78 -12.98
CA HIS A 118 6.86 22.95 -12.76
C HIS A 118 8.08 22.97 -13.70
N GLN A 119 8.59 21.80 -14.11
CA GLN A 119 9.71 21.70 -15.06
C GLN A 119 9.28 22.10 -16.48
N TYR A 120 8.02 21.86 -16.86
CA TYR A 120 7.47 22.35 -18.13
C TYR A 120 7.60 23.86 -18.21
N ALA A 121 7.29 24.53 -17.11
CA ALA A 121 7.24 25.97 -17.05
C ALA A 121 8.67 26.59 -17.09
N LEU A 122 9.73 25.83 -16.74
CA LEU A 122 11.13 26.24 -16.94
C LEU A 122 11.56 26.33 -18.42
N TYR A 123 10.85 25.67 -19.34
CA TYR A 123 11.10 25.80 -20.77
C TYR A 123 10.48 27.10 -21.31
N ASN A 124 11.25 28.18 -21.17
CA ASN A 124 10.87 29.54 -21.57
C ASN A 124 10.59 29.66 -23.09
N ASP A 125 9.79 30.65 -23.49
CA ASP A 125 9.37 30.87 -24.89
C ASP A 125 10.51 31.24 -25.84
N SER A 126 11.72 31.52 -25.31
CA SER A 126 12.95 31.76 -26.08
C SER A 126 13.48 30.53 -26.84
N THR A 127 12.89 29.35 -26.63
CA THR A 127 13.31 28.10 -27.29
C THR A 127 12.54 27.76 -28.57
N HIS A 128 11.49 28.52 -28.91
CA HIS A 128 10.57 28.26 -30.04
C HIS A 128 9.99 26.83 -30.09
N LEU A 129 9.95 26.13 -28.95
CA LEU A 129 9.39 24.77 -28.87
C LEU A 129 7.87 24.83 -28.72
N THR A 130 7.17 23.97 -29.45
CA THR A 130 5.76 23.68 -29.26
C THR A 130 5.50 23.04 -27.88
N LYS A 131 4.24 23.07 -27.43
CA LYS A 131 3.81 22.43 -26.17
C LYS A 131 4.24 20.95 -26.11
N GLU A 132 4.03 20.21 -27.19
CA GLU A 132 4.38 18.79 -27.26
C GLU A 132 5.89 18.58 -27.21
N GLU A 133 6.69 19.40 -27.89
CA GLU A 133 8.16 19.29 -27.82
C GLU A 133 8.71 19.60 -26.43
N LYS A 134 8.11 20.56 -25.71
CA LYS A 134 8.45 20.83 -24.31
C LYS A 134 8.17 19.61 -23.43
N PHE A 135 7.00 18.96 -23.60
CA PHE A 135 6.69 17.72 -22.86
C PHE A 135 7.59 16.56 -23.26
N LYS A 136 7.90 16.36 -24.54
CA LYS A 136 8.87 15.33 -24.98
C LYS A 136 10.24 15.52 -24.32
N LYS A 137 10.71 16.77 -24.21
CA LYS A 137 11.97 17.08 -23.50
C LYS A 137 11.94 16.80 -22.00
N LEU A 138 10.76 16.74 -21.38
CA LEU A 138 10.62 16.33 -19.98
C LEU A 138 10.70 14.83 -19.80
N GLU A 139 10.56 14.05 -20.89
CA GLU A 139 10.60 12.59 -20.84
C GLU A 139 9.59 12.03 -19.80
N PRO A 140 8.28 12.36 -19.90
CA PRO A 140 7.30 11.99 -18.88
C PRO A 140 7.13 10.47 -18.81
N PHE A 141 6.76 9.96 -17.64
CA PHE A 141 6.24 8.60 -17.54
C PHE A 141 4.91 8.56 -18.29
N VAL A 142 4.81 7.81 -19.39
CA VAL A 142 3.59 7.81 -20.23
C VAL A 142 3.34 6.51 -20.98
N TYR A 143 2.14 5.95 -20.82
CA TYR A 143 1.53 4.97 -21.71
C TYR A 143 0.00 5.06 -21.63
N GLY A 144 -0.69 4.83 -22.74
CA GLY A 144 -2.13 4.98 -22.88
C GLY A 144 -2.63 6.43 -22.95
N TYR A 145 -1.73 7.40 -22.87
CA TYR A 145 -2.00 8.84 -23.06
C TYR A 145 -1.06 9.45 -24.10
N ASP A 146 -1.45 10.59 -24.66
CA ASP A 146 -0.52 11.45 -25.41
C ASP A 146 0.61 11.97 -24.50
N VAL A 147 1.65 12.56 -25.09
CA VAL A 147 2.82 13.06 -24.33
C VAL A 147 2.48 14.18 -23.34
N THR A 148 1.30 14.79 -23.45
CA THR A 148 0.82 15.83 -22.54
C THR A 148 -0.02 15.27 -21.38
N GLY A 149 -0.42 14.01 -21.45
CA GLY A 149 -1.28 13.33 -20.47
C GLY A 149 -2.76 13.72 -20.54
N GLN A 150 -3.15 14.56 -21.51
CA GLN A 150 -4.48 15.15 -21.60
C GLN A 150 -5.46 14.24 -22.32
N ASN A 151 -5.03 13.57 -23.39
CA ASN A 151 -5.88 12.69 -24.17
C ASN A 151 -5.50 11.23 -24.00
N LYS A 152 -6.50 10.37 -23.81
CA LYS A 152 -6.34 8.91 -23.92
C LYS A 152 -6.02 8.56 -25.37
N ILE A 153 -5.02 7.71 -25.59
CA ILE A 153 -4.72 7.15 -26.91
C ILE A 153 -5.02 5.66 -26.94
N GLY A 154 -5.43 5.15 -28.10
CA GLY A 154 -5.75 3.74 -28.32
C GLY A 154 -4.79 3.00 -29.27
N SER A 155 -3.89 3.73 -29.92
CA SER A 155 -2.97 3.27 -30.98
C SER A 155 -1.60 3.91 -30.83
N ASP A 156 -0.68 3.62 -31.75
CA ASP A 156 0.63 4.28 -31.80
C ASP A 156 0.48 5.80 -31.79
N PHE A 157 1.24 6.45 -30.91
CA PHE A 157 1.45 7.87 -30.99
C PHE A 157 2.56 8.12 -32.00
N ASN A 158 2.22 8.71 -33.15
CA ASN A 158 3.19 8.95 -34.22
C ASN A 158 4.06 10.18 -33.90
N ASP A 159 5.06 10.01 -33.03
CA ASP A 159 6.01 11.04 -32.65
C ASP A 159 7.36 10.95 -33.39
N GLY A 160 7.51 9.96 -34.27
CA GLY A 160 8.75 9.64 -34.96
C GLY A 160 9.70 8.72 -34.18
N SER A 161 9.32 8.26 -32.97
CA SER A 161 10.08 7.31 -32.16
C SER A 161 9.82 5.87 -32.58
N GLU A 162 10.87 5.05 -32.66
CA GLU A 162 10.74 3.59 -32.81
C GLU A 162 10.10 2.92 -31.57
N LEU A 163 9.99 3.65 -30.46
CA LEU A 163 9.35 3.21 -29.22
C LEU A 163 7.87 3.63 -29.11
N ALA A 164 7.30 4.24 -30.14
CA ALA A 164 5.87 4.58 -30.20
C ALA A 164 4.92 3.43 -29.76
N PRO A 165 5.20 2.14 -30.05
CA PRO A 165 4.38 1.03 -29.56
C PRO A 165 4.30 0.90 -28.03
N LEU A 166 5.33 1.35 -27.29
CA LEU A 166 5.36 1.33 -25.82
C LEU A 166 4.48 2.42 -25.20
N GLN A 167 4.07 3.42 -25.98
CA GLN A 167 3.14 4.44 -25.51
C GLN A 167 1.68 3.99 -25.57
N ARG A 168 1.38 2.83 -26.18
CA ARG A 168 0.01 2.28 -26.21
C ARG A 168 -0.47 1.91 -24.80
N PRO A 169 -1.80 1.90 -24.56
CA PRO A 169 -2.31 1.33 -23.32
C PRO A 169 -2.00 -0.18 -23.28
N TYR A 170 -1.58 -0.68 -22.13
CA TYR A 170 -1.41 -2.12 -21.91
C TYR A 170 -2.78 -2.77 -21.71
N LYS A 171 -2.95 -3.98 -22.25
CA LYS A 171 -4.23 -4.70 -22.25
C LYS A 171 -4.10 -6.12 -21.72
N PRO A 172 -3.74 -6.31 -20.45
CA PRO A 172 -3.57 -7.64 -19.89
C PRO A 172 -4.86 -8.46 -20.02
N ILE A 173 -4.69 -9.77 -20.16
CA ILE A 173 -5.77 -10.73 -20.11
C ILE A 173 -5.45 -11.69 -18.98
N ILE A 174 -6.34 -11.76 -18.00
CA ILE A 174 -6.23 -12.69 -16.87
C ILE A 174 -7.43 -13.60 -16.93
N GLY A 175 -7.20 -14.89 -17.09
CA GLY A 175 -8.25 -15.90 -17.17
C GLY A 175 -8.07 -16.97 -16.11
N TYR A 176 -9.15 -17.67 -15.80
CA TYR A 176 -9.09 -18.85 -14.97
C TYR A 176 -10.17 -19.86 -15.34
N PHE A 177 -9.88 -21.11 -15.02
CA PHE A 177 -10.83 -22.21 -15.03
C PHE A 177 -10.64 -23.01 -13.75
N TYR A 178 -11.72 -23.46 -13.12
CA TYR A 178 -11.65 -24.36 -11.99
C TYR A 178 -12.72 -25.44 -12.04
N PHE A 179 -12.38 -26.55 -11.41
CA PHE A 179 -13.28 -27.64 -11.09
C PHE A 179 -13.12 -27.96 -9.61
N GLN A 180 -14.23 -28.21 -8.92
CA GLN A 180 -14.26 -28.63 -7.54
C GLN A 180 -15.34 -29.70 -7.34
N ASP A 181 -15.02 -30.72 -6.55
CA ASP A 181 -15.96 -31.71 -6.05
C ASP A 181 -15.94 -31.70 -4.53
N ARG A 182 -17.09 -31.45 -3.93
CA ARG A 182 -17.35 -31.71 -2.52
C ARG A 182 -18.11 -33.04 -2.41
N PHE A 183 -17.39 -34.07 -1.99
CA PHE A 183 -17.91 -35.40 -1.79
C PHE A 183 -18.22 -35.66 -0.32
N GLU A 184 -19.51 -35.86 -0.03
CA GLU A 184 -20.01 -36.12 1.33
C GLU A 184 -20.18 -37.63 1.56
N LEU A 185 -19.25 -38.19 2.32
CA LEU A 185 -19.36 -39.53 2.89
C LEU A 185 -19.99 -39.43 4.29
N LYS A 186 -20.42 -40.58 4.82
CA LYS A 186 -21.11 -40.65 6.11
C LYS A 186 -20.36 -39.95 7.25
N ASP A 187 -19.05 -40.19 7.34
CA ASP A 187 -18.20 -39.69 8.43
C ASP A 187 -17.06 -38.79 7.90
N LEU A 188 -17.09 -38.40 6.62
CA LEU A 188 -15.99 -37.67 5.98
C LEU A 188 -16.53 -36.76 4.88
N VAL A 189 -16.12 -35.50 4.87
CA VAL A 189 -16.35 -34.57 3.76
C VAL A 189 -15.01 -34.32 3.08
N LEU A 190 -14.93 -34.62 1.80
CA LEU A 190 -13.74 -34.41 0.99
C LEU A 190 -14.02 -33.30 -0.03
N ASN A 191 -13.22 -32.25 -0.02
CA ASN A 191 -13.25 -31.17 -1.00
C ASN A 191 -11.99 -31.26 -1.85
N ILE A 192 -12.12 -31.58 -3.13
CA ILE A 192 -10.99 -31.59 -4.07
C ILE A 192 -11.27 -30.57 -5.15
N GLY A 193 -10.35 -29.62 -5.32
CA GLY A 193 -10.41 -28.61 -6.35
C GLY A 193 -9.12 -28.52 -7.13
N LEU A 194 -9.25 -28.17 -8.41
CA LEU A 194 -8.13 -27.80 -9.27
C LEU A 194 -8.50 -26.51 -9.99
N ARG A 195 -7.64 -25.52 -9.90
CA ARG A 195 -7.76 -24.26 -10.64
C ARG A 195 -6.58 -24.10 -11.58
N THR A 196 -6.82 -23.62 -12.79
CA THR A 196 -5.79 -23.20 -13.74
C THR A 196 -5.96 -21.71 -14.01
N ASP A 197 -4.90 -20.93 -13.78
CA ASP A 197 -4.87 -19.49 -14.02
C ASP A 197 -4.01 -19.22 -15.27
N PHE A 198 -4.45 -18.27 -16.10
CA PHE A 198 -3.80 -17.83 -17.33
C PHE A 198 -3.50 -16.34 -17.23
N PHE A 199 -2.23 -15.96 -17.32
CA PHE A 199 -1.80 -14.56 -17.27
C PHE A 199 -1.09 -14.18 -18.56
N ASP A 200 -1.73 -13.34 -19.37
CA ASP A 200 -1.10 -12.66 -20.49
C ASP A 200 -1.02 -11.16 -20.18
N PHE A 201 0.06 -10.74 -19.51
CA PHE A 201 0.24 -9.34 -19.12
C PHE A 201 0.41 -8.39 -20.31
N LYS A 202 0.63 -8.89 -21.54
CA LYS A 202 1.00 -8.05 -22.70
C LYS A 202 2.22 -7.14 -22.44
N SER A 203 3.08 -7.49 -21.48
CA SER A 203 4.26 -6.72 -21.13
C SER A 203 5.43 -7.02 -22.06
N TYR A 204 6.47 -6.17 -21.99
CA TYR A 204 7.72 -6.34 -22.72
C TYR A 204 8.88 -6.53 -21.74
N GLU A 205 9.83 -7.37 -22.08
CA GLU A 205 11.07 -7.56 -21.34
C GLU A 205 12.27 -7.31 -22.24
N LEU A 206 13.38 -6.84 -21.66
CA LEU A 206 14.63 -6.63 -22.38
C LEU A 206 15.14 -7.97 -22.91
N ARG A 207 15.64 -7.99 -24.15
CA ARG A 207 16.29 -9.19 -24.70
C ARG A 207 17.61 -9.50 -24.02
N ASN A 208 18.37 -8.46 -23.67
CA ASN A 208 19.64 -8.57 -22.98
C ASN A 208 19.72 -7.49 -21.89
N PRO A 209 19.33 -7.79 -20.65
CA PRO A 209 19.44 -6.84 -19.54
C PRO A 209 20.88 -6.38 -19.23
N GLU A 210 21.89 -7.22 -19.52
CA GLU A 210 23.29 -6.87 -19.28
C GLU A 210 23.81 -5.85 -20.30
N ILE A 211 23.24 -5.81 -21.51
CA ILE A 211 23.56 -4.84 -22.57
C ILE A 211 22.24 -4.36 -23.22
N PRO A 212 21.49 -3.48 -22.54
CA PRO A 212 20.07 -3.25 -22.83
C PRO A 212 19.78 -2.54 -24.16
N TYR A 213 20.76 -1.87 -24.77
CA TYR A 213 20.63 -1.19 -26.08
C TYR A 213 21.82 -1.49 -26.99
N ALA A 214 22.22 -2.77 -27.07
CA ALA A 214 23.40 -3.24 -27.81
C ALA A 214 23.49 -2.77 -29.29
N ASN A 215 22.37 -2.31 -29.89
CA ASN A 215 22.26 -1.96 -31.30
C ASN A 215 22.55 -0.48 -31.65
N GLY A 216 22.86 0.43 -30.71
CA GLY A 216 23.15 1.82 -31.11
C GLY A 216 23.14 2.89 -29.99
N GLN A 217 22.83 4.14 -30.36
CA GLN A 217 22.78 5.31 -29.47
C GLN A 217 21.44 5.46 -28.72
N TYR A 218 20.38 4.75 -29.16
CA TYR A 218 19.01 4.85 -28.65
C TYR A 218 18.36 3.46 -28.59
N PHE A 219 17.33 3.31 -27.76
CA PHE A 219 16.51 2.10 -27.71
C PHE A 219 15.56 2.01 -28.90
N THR A 220 15.34 0.78 -29.36
CA THR A 220 14.42 0.42 -30.43
C THR A 220 13.50 -0.71 -29.97
N MET A 221 12.42 -0.97 -30.70
CA MET A 221 11.54 -2.10 -30.38
C MET A 221 12.26 -3.47 -30.47
N ASN A 222 13.38 -3.56 -31.20
CA ASN A 222 14.16 -4.78 -31.31
C ASN A 222 14.90 -5.15 -30.01
N ASP A 223 15.16 -4.18 -29.13
CA ASP A 223 15.83 -4.43 -27.84
C ASP A 223 14.89 -5.10 -26.82
N PHE A 224 13.59 -5.09 -27.11
CA PHE A 224 12.54 -5.71 -26.31
C PHE A 224 11.98 -6.97 -26.99
N LYS A 225 11.42 -7.86 -26.17
CA LYS A 225 10.56 -8.95 -26.61
C LYS A 225 9.29 -8.95 -25.77
N ARG A 226 8.16 -9.32 -26.37
CA ARG A 226 6.91 -9.48 -25.63
C ARG A 226 7.03 -10.68 -24.70
N ARG A 227 6.53 -10.55 -23.48
CA ARG A 227 6.49 -11.64 -22.50
C ARG A 227 5.53 -12.75 -22.94
N ASP A 228 5.91 -13.98 -22.67
CA ASP A 228 5.08 -15.17 -22.92
C ASP A 228 3.93 -15.28 -21.91
N VAL A 229 2.87 -15.96 -22.33
CA VAL A 229 1.72 -16.25 -21.47
C VAL A 229 2.14 -17.22 -20.36
N ILE A 230 1.73 -16.92 -19.13
CA ILE A 230 1.99 -17.76 -17.97
C ILE A 230 0.74 -18.59 -17.67
N VAL A 231 0.93 -19.88 -17.44
CA VAL A 231 -0.15 -20.80 -17.06
C VAL A 231 0.24 -21.49 -15.77
N GLU A 232 -0.59 -21.37 -14.74
CA GLU A 232 -0.33 -21.93 -13.42
C GLU A 232 -1.47 -22.83 -12.97
N VAL A 233 -1.13 -23.92 -12.28
CA VAL A 233 -2.10 -24.90 -11.78
C VAL A 233 -2.08 -24.95 -10.26
N SER A 234 -3.24 -24.74 -9.66
CA SER A 234 -3.46 -24.51 -8.24
C SER A 234 -4.40 -25.59 -7.66
N PRO A 235 -3.86 -26.72 -7.16
CA PRO A 235 -4.65 -27.73 -6.46
C PRO A 235 -5.12 -27.22 -5.08
N ARG A 236 -6.29 -27.69 -4.66
CA ARG A 236 -6.87 -27.43 -3.34
C ARG A 236 -7.50 -28.72 -2.81
N ILE A 237 -7.17 -29.07 -1.57
CA ILE A 237 -7.66 -30.28 -0.92
C ILE A 237 -8.13 -29.88 0.48
N GLY A 238 -9.38 -30.15 0.79
CA GLY A 238 -9.96 -29.99 2.10
C GLY A 238 -10.53 -31.31 2.59
N ILE A 239 -10.32 -31.63 3.86
CA ILE A 239 -10.87 -32.82 4.51
C ILE A 239 -11.57 -32.35 5.78
N GLY A 240 -12.83 -32.75 5.95
CA GLY A 240 -13.61 -32.52 7.16
C GLY A 240 -14.05 -33.84 7.76
N PHE A 241 -13.72 -34.10 9.02
CA PHE A 241 -14.11 -35.30 9.76
C PHE A 241 -15.03 -34.91 10.93
N PRO A 242 -16.36 -34.98 10.76
CA PRO A 242 -17.30 -34.86 11.86
C PRO A 242 -17.21 -36.09 12.75
N VAL A 243 -16.64 -35.94 13.96
CA VAL A 243 -16.50 -37.03 14.94
C VAL A 243 -17.81 -37.24 15.70
N THR A 244 -18.50 -36.13 15.99
CA THR A 244 -19.79 -36.10 16.69
C THR A 244 -20.65 -34.98 16.11
N GLU A 245 -21.90 -34.84 16.54
CA GLU A 245 -22.75 -33.69 16.18
C GLU A 245 -22.15 -32.34 16.60
N GLY A 246 -21.28 -32.34 17.62
CA GLY A 246 -20.64 -31.13 18.14
C GLY A 246 -19.16 -31.00 17.80
N THR A 247 -18.51 -32.02 17.24
CA THR A 247 -17.04 -32.05 17.08
C THR A 247 -16.66 -32.29 15.63
N VAL A 248 -15.90 -31.36 15.05
CA VAL A 248 -15.42 -31.46 13.66
C VAL A 248 -13.92 -31.16 13.62
N PHE A 249 -13.16 -32.08 13.04
CA PHE A 249 -11.78 -31.80 12.62
C PHE A 249 -11.78 -31.41 11.15
N HIS A 250 -10.93 -30.47 10.77
CA HIS A 250 -10.72 -30.15 9.37
C HIS A 250 -9.22 -29.97 9.06
N ALA A 251 -8.85 -30.32 7.85
CA ALA A 251 -7.52 -30.10 7.31
C ALA A 251 -7.66 -29.51 5.91
N GLN A 252 -6.80 -28.58 5.54
CA GLN A 252 -6.77 -28.05 4.19
C GLN A 252 -5.35 -27.79 3.69
N TYR A 253 -5.19 -27.95 2.39
CA TYR A 253 -4.02 -27.63 1.60
C TYR A 253 -4.46 -26.84 0.37
N GLY A 254 -3.72 -25.79 0.03
CA GLY A 254 -3.96 -25.06 -1.21
C GLY A 254 -2.69 -24.39 -1.74
N ARG A 255 -2.55 -24.42 -3.08
CA ARG A 255 -1.64 -23.53 -3.82
C ARG A 255 -2.47 -22.38 -4.40
N PHE A 256 -1.95 -21.16 -4.30
CA PHE A 256 -2.60 -19.93 -4.75
C PHE A 256 -1.60 -19.08 -5.51
N ILE A 257 -2.06 -18.42 -6.57
CA ILE A 257 -1.22 -17.62 -7.46
C ILE A 257 -1.81 -16.21 -7.54
N GLN A 258 -0.97 -15.20 -7.42
CA GLN A 258 -1.36 -13.80 -7.47
C GLN A 258 -0.54 -13.04 -8.51
N ALA A 259 -1.19 -12.29 -9.39
CA ALA A 259 -0.49 -11.43 -10.35
C ALA A 259 0.37 -10.37 -9.62
N PRO A 260 1.55 -9.99 -10.16
CA PRO A 260 2.33 -8.90 -9.63
C PRO A 260 1.58 -7.57 -9.80
N ILE A 261 2.03 -6.54 -9.08
CA ILE A 261 1.49 -5.18 -9.24
C ILE A 261 1.77 -4.71 -10.68
N LEU A 262 0.70 -4.45 -11.45
CA LEU A 262 0.82 -4.11 -12.87
C LEU A 262 1.64 -2.84 -13.14
N ASN A 263 1.64 -1.88 -12.19
CA ASN A 263 2.48 -0.68 -12.30
C ASN A 263 3.98 -0.97 -12.26
N ASP A 264 4.43 -2.10 -11.70
CA ASP A 264 5.84 -2.49 -11.67
C ASP A 264 6.25 -3.21 -12.97
N VAL A 265 5.26 -3.62 -13.77
CA VAL A 265 5.43 -4.38 -15.01
C VAL A 265 5.46 -3.47 -16.25
N TYR A 266 4.67 -2.39 -16.24
CA TYR A 266 4.46 -1.55 -17.42
C TYR A 266 5.30 -0.28 -17.42
N PHE A 267 5.84 0.03 -18.60
CA PHE A 267 6.66 1.20 -18.85
C PHE A 267 6.29 1.83 -20.20
N GLY A 268 6.60 3.12 -20.33
CA GLY A 268 6.48 3.92 -21.54
C GLY A 268 7.80 4.05 -22.31
N PRO A 269 7.78 4.83 -23.41
CA PRO A 269 8.93 4.97 -24.32
C PRO A 269 10.15 5.68 -23.70
N TYR A 270 9.98 6.46 -22.63
CA TYR A 270 11.05 7.24 -22.01
C TYR A 270 11.70 6.55 -20.80
N ASP A 271 11.08 5.51 -20.26
CA ASP A 271 11.47 4.96 -18.96
C ASP A 271 12.83 4.26 -18.96
N TYR A 272 13.32 3.83 -20.14
CA TYR A 272 14.65 3.25 -20.30
C TYR A 272 15.74 4.29 -20.63
N ASN A 273 15.42 5.58 -20.74
CA ASN A 273 16.41 6.60 -21.09
C ASN A 273 17.55 6.73 -20.07
N GLY A 274 17.35 6.33 -18.80
CA GLY A 274 18.42 6.29 -17.80
C GLY A 274 19.61 5.39 -18.17
N PHE A 275 19.39 4.40 -19.04
CA PHE A 275 20.46 3.53 -19.54
C PHE A 275 21.30 4.21 -20.65
N LEU A 276 20.84 5.30 -21.26
CA LEU A 276 21.55 5.93 -22.39
C LEU A 276 22.87 6.61 -21.97
N PRO A 277 23.82 6.81 -22.91
CA PRO A 277 25.07 7.51 -22.64
C PRO A 277 24.88 8.92 -22.08
N GLY A 278 25.67 9.27 -21.05
CA GLY A 278 25.63 10.59 -20.40
C GLY A 278 24.42 10.82 -19.49
N ARG A 279 23.65 9.77 -19.16
CA ARG A 279 22.53 9.81 -18.21
C ARG A 279 22.90 9.16 -16.88
N PHE A 280 22.19 9.56 -15.83
CA PHE A 280 22.29 8.93 -14.52
C PHE A 280 21.69 7.53 -14.56
N ASP A 281 22.36 6.60 -13.89
CA ASP A 281 21.94 5.21 -13.77
C ASP A 281 20.55 5.10 -13.12
N PRO A 282 19.64 4.25 -13.66
CA PRO A 282 18.30 4.09 -13.10
C PRO A 282 18.33 3.67 -11.63
N GLN A 283 17.69 4.45 -10.76
CA GLN A 283 17.57 4.16 -9.31
C GLN A 283 16.19 3.63 -8.91
N ASN A 284 15.27 3.63 -9.87
CA ASN A 284 13.91 3.11 -9.80
C ASN A 284 13.53 2.72 -11.22
N GLY A 285 12.84 1.60 -11.40
CA GLY A 285 12.47 1.14 -12.73
C GLY A 285 11.32 0.16 -12.71
N PHE A 286 11.11 -0.44 -13.87
CA PHE A 286 10.06 -1.40 -14.14
C PHE A 286 10.69 -2.70 -14.60
N ASN A 287 9.98 -3.81 -14.41
CA ASN A 287 10.40 -5.08 -14.93
C ASN A 287 9.21 -5.80 -15.54
N GLY A 288 9.10 -5.76 -16.86
CA GLY A 288 8.05 -6.48 -17.56
C GLY A 288 8.13 -8.00 -17.40
N SER A 289 9.22 -8.52 -16.81
CA SER A 289 9.49 -9.96 -16.61
C SER A 289 8.99 -10.52 -15.27
N LEU A 290 8.31 -9.72 -14.44
CA LEU A 290 7.84 -10.16 -13.13
C LEU A 290 6.90 -11.37 -13.23
N LYS A 291 7.11 -12.33 -12.34
CA LYS A 291 6.31 -13.54 -12.19
C LYS A 291 5.17 -13.31 -11.19
N PRO A 292 4.04 -14.02 -11.34
CA PRO A 292 3.05 -14.14 -10.28
C PRO A 292 3.67 -14.67 -8.98
N GLU A 293 3.18 -14.18 -7.85
CA GLU A 293 3.57 -14.66 -6.52
C GLU A 293 2.83 -15.96 -6.21
N GLU A 294 3.54 -16.93 -5.61
CA GLU A 294 2.96 -18.22 -5.23
C GLU A 294 2.80 -18.30 -3.71
N THR A 295 1.61 -18.67 -3.25
CA THR A 295 1.34 -19.03 -1.84
C THR A 295 0.95 -20.50 -1.75
N THR A 296 1.67 -21.26 -0.93
CA THR A 296 1.24 -22.59 -0.47
C THR A 296 0.80 -22.50 0.98
N GLN A 297 -0.40 -22.99 1.29
CA GLN A 297 -1.00 -22.92 2.63
C GLN A 297 -1.46 -24.30 3.10
N TYR A 298 -1.24 -24.55 4.39
CA TYR A 298 -1.71 -25.71 5.12
C TYR A 298 -2.44 -25.23 6.36
N GLU A 299 -3.61 -25.79 6.64
CA GLU A 299 -4.29 -25.57 7.91
C GLU A 299 -4.83 -26.86 8.49
N LEU A 300 -4.80 -26.95 9.82
CA LEU A 300 -5.40 -28.01 10.61
C LEU A 300 -6.25 -27.34 11.66
N GLY A 301 -7.53 -27.67 11.73
CA GLY A 301 -8.44 -27.09 12.68
C GLY A 301 -9.37 -28.07 13.34
N PHE A 302 -9.91 -27.60 14.46
CA PHE A 302 -10.75 -28.31 15.38
C PHE A 302 -11.86 -27.36 15.81
N ARG A 303 -13.11 -27.81 15.64
CA ARG A 303 -14.30 -27.12 16.09
C ARG A 303 -15.07 -27.98 17.09
N GLN A 304 -15.47 -27.37 18.20
CA GLN A 304 -16.25 -28.01 19.26
C GLN A 304 -17.42 -27.12 19.65
N LEU A 305 -18.65 -27.64 19.56
CA LEU A 305 -19.82 -27.08 20.22
C LEU A 305 -19.73 -27.39 21.72
N LEU A 306 -20.02 -26.37 22.52
CA LEU A 306 -20.01 -26.38 23.97
C LEU A 306 -21.36 -25.85 24.48
N ALA A 307 -21.67 -26.11 25.76
CA ALA A 307 -22.87 -25.61 26.43
C ALA A 307 -24.16 -25.88 25.61
N ASP A 308 -24.39 -27.14 25.26
CA ASP A 308 -25.57 -27.60 24.50
C ASP A 308 -25.82 -26.82 23.19
N GLY A 309 -24.75 -26.36 22.54
CA GLY A 309 -24.80 -25.63 21.27
C GLY A 309 -24.87 -24.11 21.40
N HIS A 310 -24.85 -23.56 22.61
CA HIS A 310 -24.83 -22.12 22.84
C HIS A 310 -23.43 -21.49 22.74
N ALA A 311 -22.38 -22.31 22.65
CA ALA A 311 -21.02 -21.86 22.41
C ALA A 311 -20.30 -22.73 21.38
N ALA A 312 -19.36 -22.14 20.65
CA ALA A 312 -18.48 -22.83 19.72
C ALA A 312 -17.03 -22.40 19.96
N LEU A 313 -16.16 -23.39 20.15
CA LEU A 313 -14.71 -23.23 20.21
C LEU A 313 -14.10 -23.66 18.89
N ASN A 314 -13.29 -22.81 18.28
CA ASN A 314 -12.50 -23.11 17.09
C ASN A 314 -11.01 -22.92 17.39
N VAL A 315 -10.20 -23.92 17.05
CA VAL A 315 -8.74 -23.84 17.11
C VAL A 315 -8.20 -24.21 15.75
N THR A 316 -7.39 -23.36 15.15
CA THR A 316 -6.75 -23.60 13.85
C THR A 316 -5.27 -23.37 13.95
N VAL A 317 -4.46 -24.32 13.48
CA VAL A 317 -3.03 -24.17 13.26
C VAL A 317 -2.81 -24.01 11.77
N PHE A 318 -2.03 -23.01 11.38
CA PHE A 318 -1.79 -22.71 9.97
C PHE A 318 -0.31 -22.50 9.67
N TYR A 319 0.06 -22.82 8.44
CA TYR A 319 1.37 -22.56 7.86
C TYR A 319 1.19 -22.08 6.42
N LYS A 320 1.71 -20.90 6.12
CA LYS A 320 1.71 -20.25 4.81
C LYS A 320 3.15 -20.06 4.37
N ASN A 321 3.47 -20.44 3.15
CA ASN A 321 4.76 -20.19 2.51
C ASN A 321 4.51 -19.45 1.20
N ILE A 322 5.11 -18.27 1.07
CA ILE A 322 4.99 -17.36 -0.07
C ILE A 322 6.33 -17.31 -0.78
N ARG A 323 6.34 -17.49 -2.10
CA ARG A 323 7.52 -17.44 -2.96
C ARG A 323 7.31 -16.45 -4.08
N ASP A 324 8.43 -16.09 -4.71
CA ASP A 324 8.47 -15.12 -5.80
C ASP A 324 7.90 -13.76 -5.38
N LEU A 325 8.09 -13.36 -4.11
CA LEU A 325 7.76 -11.99 -3.68
C LEU A 325 8.63 -11.01 -4.45
N VAL A 326 7.99 -9.96 -4.97
CA VAL A 326 8.68 -8.88 -5.67
C VAL A 326 9.41 -7.98 -4.67
N ASN A 327 10.66 -7.65 -4.95
CA ASN A 327 11.43 -6.61 -4.26
C ASN A 327 12.39 -5.93 -5.24
N VAL A 328 12.96 -4.78 -4.89
CA VAL A 328 13.96 -4.11 -5.73
C VAL A 328 15.34 -4.71 -5.56
N GLN A 329 15.99 -4.97 -6.69
CA GLN A 329 17.34 -5.52 -6.78
C GLN A 329 18.25 -4.57 -7.54
N MET A 330 19.56 -4.62 -7.25
CA MET A 330 20.55 -4.00 -8.12
C MET A 330 20.97 -5.00 -9.19
N HIS A 331 20.93 -4.54 -10.43
CA HIS A 331 21.40 -5.26 -11.59
C HIS A 331 22.64 -4.57 -12.14
N GLN A 332 23.60 -5.38 -12.58
CA GLN A 332 24.78 -4.91 -13.30
C GLN A 332 24.49 -4.91 -14.78
N TRP A 333 24.91 -3.84 -15.46
CA TRP A 333 24.73 -3.69 -16.90
C TRP A 333 25.90 -2.94 -17.52
N ARG A 334 26.00 -2.95 -18.85
CA ARG A 334 27.03 -2.28 -19.64
C ARG A 334 26.38 -1.58 -20.82
N GLN A 335 26.96 -0.46 -21.23
CA GLN A 335 26.47 0.29 -22.40
C GLN A 335 26.77 -0.42 -23.72
N MET A 336 27.87 -1.16 -23.75
CA MET A 336 28.34 -1.91 -24.90
C MET A 336 29.15 -3.10 -24.41
N GLU A 337 29.31 -4.09 -25.29
CA GLU A 337 30.13 -5.27 -25.01
C GLU A 337 31.56 -4.87 -24.61
N GLY A 338 32.04 -5.39 -23.48
CA GLY A 338 33.35 -5.04 -22.92
C GLY A 338 33.44 -3.66 -22.23
N GLY A 339 32.37 -2.86 -22.21
CA GLY A 339 32.33 -1.55 -21.54
C GLY A 339 32.34 -1.62 -20.01
N SER A 340 32.42 -0.47 -19.34
CA SER A 340 32.40 -0.39 -17.86
C SER A 340 31.11 -0.95 -17.26
N ILE A 341 31.22 -1.62 -16.11
CA ILE A 341 30.06 -2.08 -15.34
C ILE A 341 29.36 -0.85 -14.73
N ARG A 342 28.06 -0.77 -14.95
CA ARG A 342 27.13 0.19 -14.36
C ARG A 342 26.06 -0.56 -13.57
N THR A 343 25.28 0.16 -12.78
CA THR A 343 24.26 -0.43 -11.91
C THR A 343 22.88 0.14 -12.23
N ALA A 344 21.83 -0.62 -12.00
CA ALA A 344 20.45 -0.16 -12.11
C ALA A 344 19.62 -0.83 -11.01
N ILE A 345 18.66 -0.11 -10.43
CA ILE A 345 17.77 -0.64 -9.39
C ILE A 345 16.35 -0.73 -9.95
N TYR A 346 15.80 -1.93 -9.99
CA TYR A 346 14.42 -2.19 -10.42
C TYR A 346 13.83 -3.46 -9.78
N PRO A 347 12.50 -3.66 -9.83
CA PRO A 347 11.83 -4.81 -9.21
C PRO A 347 12.22 -6.16 -9.82
N GLU A 348 12.36 -7.19 -8.99
CA GLU A 348 12.57 -8.60 -9.36
C GLU A 348 11.96 -9.54 -8.31
N ASN A 349 11.49 -10.72 -8.73
CA ASN A 349 11.04 -11.78 -7.83
C ASN A 349 12.24 -12.51 -7.20
N THR A 350 12.67 -12.07 -6.02
CA THR A 350 13.79 -12.71 -5.30
C THR A 350 13.42 -13.19 -3.91
N ASP A 351 12.31 -12.69 -3.36
CA ASP A 351 12.02 -12.83 -1.96
C ASP A 351 11.01 -13.94 -1.68
N PHE A 352 11.03 -14.38 -0.42
CA PHE A 352 10.06 -15.34 0.09
C PHE A 352 9.65 -14.96 1.51
N GLY A 353 8.50 -15.46 1.93
CA GLY A 353 7.96 -15.24 3.26
C GLY A 353 7.28 -16.50 3.79
N THR A 354 7.31 -16.68 5.10
CA THR A 354 6.58 -17.74 5.79
C THR A 354 5.77 -17.11 6.90
N THR A 355 4.53 -17.58 7.07
CA THR A 355 3.67 -17.18 8.19
C THR A 355 3.12 -18.43 8.82
N LYS A 356 3.39 -18.63 10.10
CA LYS A 356 2.90 -19.79 10.86
C LYS A 356 2.24 -19.31 12.13
N GLY A 357 1.20 -19.99 12.56
CA GLY A 357 0.47 -19.51 13.72
C GLY A 357 -0.63 -20.43 14.20
N LEU A 358 -1.29 -19.95 15.24
CA LEU A 358 -2.46 -20.54 15.85
C LEU A 358 -3.54 -19.48 15.98
N LEU A 359 -4.76 -19.83 15.60
CA LEU A 359 -5.95 -19.04 15.76
C LEU A 359 -6.90 -19.75 16.73
N PHE A 360 -7.40 -19.00 17.69
CA PHE A 360 -8.42 -19.42 18.64
C PHE A 360 -9.64 -18.51 18.44
N SER A 361 -10.81 -19.09 18.25
CA SER A 361 -12.09 -18.37 18.26
C SER A 361 -13.03 -19.00 19.28
N LEU A 362 -13.71 -18.17 20.05
CA LEU A 362 -14.78 -18.54 20.95
C LEU A 362 -16.00 -17.69 20.62
N ASP A 363 -17.07 -18.34 20.21
CA ASP A 363 -18.34 -17.71 19.90
C ASP A 363 -19.41 -18.21 20.87
N VAL A 364 -19.97 -17.31 21.66
CA VAL A 364 -21.08 -17.57 22.58
C VAL A 364 -22.28 -16.81 22.04
N THR A 365 -23.22 -17.55 21.45
CA THR A 365 -24.35 -16.97 20.70
C THR A 365 -25.32 -16.26 21.62
N ARG A 366 -25.63 -16.85 22.77
CA ARG A 366 -26.45 -16.22 23.80
C ARG A 366 -26.29 -16.93 25.14
N LEU A 367 -25.83 -16.18 26.15
CA LEU A 367 -25.84 -16.58 27.55
C LEU A 367 -26.65 -15.53 28.33
N SER A 368 -27.94 -15.78 28.52
CA SER A 368 -28.89 -14.81 29.08
C SER A 368 -28.96 -13.52 28.22
N PHE A 369 -28.50 -12.39 28.77
CA PHE A 369 -28.43 -11.09 28.11
C PHE A 369 -27.10 -10.83 27.40
N PHE A 370 -26.14 -11.76 27.46
CA PHE A 370 -24.80 -11.56 26.91
C PHE A 370 -24.56 -12.41 25.66
N SER A 371 -23.80 -11.86 24.71
CA SER A 371 -23.12 -12.62 23.66
C SER A 371 -21.66 -12.20 23.58
N LEU A 372 -20.80 -13.12 23.14
CA LEU A 372 -19.35 -12.92 23.13
C LEU A 372 -18.77 -13.54 21.87
N THR A 373 -17.98 -12.79 21.14
CA THR A 373 -17.04 -13.33 20.14
C THR A 373 -15.64 -12.91 20.54
N ALA A 374 -14.78 -13.87 20.81
CA ALA A 374 -13.36 -13.64 21.10
C ALA A 374 -12.51 -14.34 20.04
N GLN A 375 -11.59 -13.59 19.44
CA GLN A 375 -10.65 -14.10 18.44
C GLN A 375 -9.23 -13.74 18.86
N TYR A 376 -8.38 -14.75 19.00
CA TYR A 376 -6.97 -14.60 19.32
C TYR A 376 -6.13 -15.25 18.24
N THR A 377 -5.15 -14.52 17.73
CA THR A 377 -4.15 -15.04 16.78
C THR A 377 -2.77 -14.90 17.39
N TYR A 378 -2.07 -16.02 17.46
CA TYR A 378 -0.62 -16.06 17.58
C TYR A 378 -0.02 -16.30 16.21
N GLN A 379 0.90 -15.46 15.76
CA GLN A 379 1.59 -15.68 14.48
C GLN A 379 3.06 -15.33 14.57
N ILE A 380 3.84 -15.90 13.65
CA ILE A 380 5.20 -15.52 13.35
C ILE A 380 5.29 -15.40 11.83
N ALA A 381 5.58 -14.19 11.35
CA ALA A 381 5.82 -13.90 9.94
C ALA A 381 7.30 -13.56 9.71
N GLU A 382 8.00 -14.38 8.91
CA GLU A 382 9.44 -14.28 8.66
C GLU A 382 9.74 -14.41 7.17
N GLY A 383 10.70 -13.66 6.63
CA GLY A 383 11.07 -13.71 5.21
C GLY A 383 12.28 -12.84 4.89
N THR A 384 12.56 -12.65 3.60
CA THR A 384 13.71 -11.85 3.13
C THR A 384 13.35 -10.42 2.74
N GLY A 385 12.06 -10.13 2.51
CA GLY A 385 11.56 -8.79 2.21
C GLY A 385 10.13 -8.57 2.71
N SER A 386 9.85 -7.36 3.17
CA SER A 386 8.54 -6.99 3.74
C SER A 386 7.63 -6.25 2.77
N SER A 387 8.16 -5.80 1.63
CA SER A 387 7.45 -5.09 0.57
C SER A 387 8.33 -5.02 -0.70
N THR A 388 7.73 -4.57 -1.81
CA THR A 388 8.40 -4.36 -3.10
C THR A 388 9.58 -3.38 -3.06
N SER A 389 9.64 -2.52 -2.06
CA SER A 389 10.71 -1.53 -1.88
C SER A 389 11.56 -1.76 -0.63
N SER A 390 11.33 -2.86 0.10
CA SER A 390 11.94 -3.07 1.41
C SER A 390 13.47 -3.16 1.38
N SER A 391 14.05 -3.53 0.24
CA SER A 391 15.50 -3.61 0.06
C SER A 391 16.13 -2.36 -0.55
N GLN A 392 15.35 -1.33 -0.94
CA GLN A 392 15.86 -0.21 -1.72
C GLN A 392 17.07 0.49 -1.08
N THR A 393 16.97 0.81 0.21
CA THR A 393 18.08 1.45 0.94
C THR A 393 19.27 0.50 1.10
N SER A 394 19.04 -0.81 1.28
CA SER A 394 20.13 -1.79 1.46
C SER A 394 20.89 -2.06 0.17
N VAL A 395 20.17 -2.22 -0.94
CA VAL A 395 20.73 -2.38 -2.28
C VAL A 395 21.57 -1.18 -2.67
N PHE A 396 21.14 0.04 -2.30
CA PHE A 396 21.90 1.26 -2.54
C PHE A 396 23.16 1.40 -1.66
N ARG A 397 23.19 0.80 -0.46
CA ARG A 397 24.24 1.03 0.56
C ARG A 397 25.29 -0.09 0.67
N ASN A 398 24.92 -1.33 0.41
CA ASN A 398 25.81 -2.45 0.69
C ASN A 398 27.03 -2.41 -0.25
N LEU A 399 28.22 -2.74 0.25
CA LEU A 399 29.46 -2.70 -0.56
C LEU A 399 29.43 -3.69 -1.74
N ASP A 400 28.65 -4.77 -1.61
CA ASP A 400 28.34 -5.72 -2.68
C ASP A 400 27.05 -5.35 -3.45
N ASN A 401 26.35 -4.31 -2.99
CA ASN A 401 25.07 -3.81 -3.48
C ASN A 401 23.97 -4.89 -3.59
N LEU A 402 24.04 -5.95 -2.77
CA LEU A 402 23.04 -7.01 -2.73
C LEU A 402 22.11 -6.82 -1.52
N PRO A 403 20.82 -7.19 -1.62
CA PRO A 403 19.99 -7.26 -0.42
C PRO A 403 20.50 -8.33 0.54
N PRO A 404 20.36 -8.14 1.86
CA PRO A 404 20.67 -9.18 2.83
C PRO A 404 19.78 -10.41 2.59
N LYS A 405 20.37 -11.56 2.27
CA LYS A 405 19.64 -12.85 2.15
C LYS A 405 19.37 -13.49 3.51
N VAL A 406 18.94 -12.69 4.48
CA VAL A 406 18.71 -13.13 5.86
C VAL A 406 17.22 -13.25 6.11
N ILE A 407 16.80 -14.35 6.71
CA ILE A 407 15.42 -14.51 7.20
C ILE A 407 15.26 -13.62 8.43
N ALA A 408 14.34 -12.68 8.35
CA ALA A 408 14.02 -11.73 9.41
C ALA A 408 12.50 -11.65 9.62
N PRO A 409 12.02 -11.20 10.79
CA PRO A 409 10.61 -10.86 10.97
C PRO A 409 10.15 -9.88 9.89
N LEU A 410 8.99 -10.11 9.31
CA LEU A 410 8.41 -9.21 8.32
C LEU A 410 7.81 -7.97 9.02
N SER A 411 7.75 -6.82 8.35
CA SER A 411 7.26 -5.57 8.98
C SER A 411 5.79 -5.64 9.45
N PHE A 412 5.04 -6.59 8.91
CA PHE A 412 3.66 -6.90 9.29
C PHE A 412 3.55 -8.08 10.28
N ASP A 413 4.68 -8.61 10.78
CA ASP A 413 4.66 -9.58 11.89
C ASP A 413 4.05 -8.92 13.13
N GLN A 414 2.92 -9.47 13.56
CA GLN A 414 2.26 -9.05 14.79
C GLN A 414 1.93 -10.30 15.58
N LYS A 415 2.79 -10.61 16.55
CA LYS A 415 2.81 -11.91 17.22
C LYS A 415 1.53 -12.24 17.97
N HIS A 416 0.88 -11.25 18.56
CA HIS A 416 -0.34 -11.43 19.32
C HIS A 416 -1.38 -10.40 18.87
N THR A 417 -2.52 -10.89 18.41
CA THR A 417 -3.70 -10.07 18.11
C THR A 417 -4.89 -10.68 18.83
N LEU A 418 -5.64 -9.86 19.56
CA LEU A 418 -6.86 -10.26 20.26
C LEU A 418 -7.95 -9.25 19.96
N VAL A 419 -9.10 -9.74 19.50
CA VAL A 419 -10.33 -8.96 19.36
C VAL A 419 -11.42 -9.65 20.15
N VAL A 420 -12.06 -8.91 21.05
CA VAL A 420 -13.21 -9.41 21.83
C VAL A 420 -14.37 -8.46 21.63
N ASN A 421 -15.47 -8.98 21.08
CA ASN A 421 -16.74 -8.29 20.99
C ASN A 421 -17.66 -8.86 22.07
N LEU A 422 -17.99 -8.05 23.07
CA LEU A 422 -18.93 -8.38 24.13
C LEU A 422 -20.18 -7.52 23.94
N ASP A 423 -21.31 -8.18 23.77
CA ASP A 423 -22.60 -7.50 23.66
C ASP A 423 -23.46 -7.85 24.87
N PHE A 424 -24.05 -6.82 25.48
CA PHE A 424 -25.10 -6.93 26.47
C PHE A 424 -26.39 -6.36 25.88
N TYR A 425 -27.39 -7.20 25.65
CA TYR A 425 -28.67 -6.82 25.10
C TYR A 425 -29.82 -7.31 25.99
N VAL A 426 -30.70 -6.37 26.33
CA VAL A 426 -31.93 -6.65 27.07
C VAL A 426 -33.09 -6.69 26.07
N PRO A 427 -33.78 -7.82 25.89
CA PRO A 427 -34.98 -7.90 25.05
C PRO A 427 -36.12 -6.98 25.53
N LYS A 428 -37.09 -6.73 24.66
CA LYS A 428 -38.35 -6.06 25.02
C LYS A 428 -39.08 -6.88 26.10
N GLY A 429 -39.60 -6.22 27.14
CA GLY A 429 -40.30 -6.84 28.26
C GLY A 429 -39.40 -7.37 29.38
N GLU A 430 -38.08 -7.33 29.22
CA GLU A 430 -37.11 -7.82 30.21
C GLU A 430 -36.43 -6.66 30.97
N LEU A 431 -36.10 -6.87 32.25
CA LEU A 431 -35.41 -5.90 33.12
C LEU A 431 -36.04 -4.48 33.20
N GLY A 432 -37.35 -4.36 32.96
CA GLY A 432 -38.12 -3.13 33.17
C GLY A 432 -37.58 -1.94 32.37
N ILE A 433 -37.10 -0.90 33.06
CA ILE A 433 -36.58 0.32 32.41
C ILE A 433 -35.37 0.07 31.51
N PHE A 434 -34.71 -1.09 31.64
CA PHE A 434 -33.58 -1.48 30.81
C PHE A 434 -33.99 -2.28 29.57
N GLU A 435 -35.28 -2.56 29.32
CA GLU A 435 -35.71 -3.27 28.12
C GLU A 435 -35.19 -2.61 26.83
N MET A 436 -34.83 -3.37 25.81
CA MET A 436 -34.31 -2.81 24.55
C MET A 436 -33.07 -1.92 24.70
N PHE A 437 -32.32 -2.06 25.79
CA PHE A 437 -31.00 -1.48 25.97
C PHE A 437 -29.94 -2.42 25.39
N ASN A 438 -28.97 -1.85 24.68
CA ASN A 438 -27.79 -2.54 24.17
C ASN A 438 -26.53 -1.78 24.61
N ALA A 439 -25.58 -2.51 25.16
CA ALA A 439 -24.23 -2.05 25.42
C ALA A 439 -23.24 -3.01 24.75
N ASN A 440 -22.55 -2.51 23.74
CA ASN A 440 -21.54 -3.25 22.99
C ASN A 440 -20.14 -2.72 23.34
N PHE A 441 -19.23 -3.65 23.63
CA PHE A 441 -17.83 -3.38 23.90
C PHE A 441 -16.96 -4.13 22.89
N LEU A 442 -16.08 -3.39 22.21
CA LEU A 442 -15.07 -3.95 21.34
C LEU A 442 -13.69 -3.73 21.96
N PHE A 443 -13.09 -4.80 22.48
CA PHE A 443 -11.73 -4.81 22.98
C PHE A 443 -10.79 -5.23 21.84
N SER A 444 -9.74 -4.47 21.60
CA SER A 444 -8.71 -4.76 20.61
C SER A 444 -7.33 -4.66 21.25
N PHE A 445 -6.56 -5.73 21.21
CA PHE A 445 -5.17 -5.77 21.64
C PHE A 445 -4.28 -6.24 20.50
N ASN A 446 -3.13 -5.57 20.35
CA ASN A 446 -2.16 -5.85 19.32
C ASN A 446 -0.76 -5.71 19.91
N SER A 447 0.07 -6.75 19.80
CA SER A 447 1.49 -6.64 20.11
C SER A 447 2.18 -5.66 19.16
N GLY A 448 3.27 -5.06 19.61
CA GLY A 448 4.03 -4.14 18.78
C GLY A 448 4.55 -4.79 17.50
N ARG A 449 4.70 -3.96 16.46
CA ARG A 449 5.29 -4.37 15.18
C ARG A 449 6.81 -4.30 15.24
N PRO A 450 7.51 -5.13 14.46
CA PRO A 450 8.95 -5.08 14.45
C PRO A 450 9.48 -3.85 13.70
N TYR A 451 10.66 -3.40 14.09
CA TYR A 451 11.43 -2.35 13.43
C TYR A 451 12.92 -2.68 13.49
N THR A 452 13.72 -2.04 12.63
CA THR A 452 15.18 -2.23 12.58
C THR A 452 15.86 -1.12 13.39
N PRO A 453 16.43 -1.37 14.57
CA PRO A 453 17.05 -0.33 15.38
C PRO A 453 18.29 0.26 14.71
N VAL A 454 18.53 1.55 14.90
CA VAL A 454 19.72 2.23 14.36
C VAL A 454 20.42 3.11 15.38
N THR A 455 21.68 3.45 15.13
CA THR A 455 22.51 4.27 16.03
C THR A 455 22.00 5.70 16.22
N GLN A 456 21.39 6.29 15.19
CA GLN A 456 20.85 7.66 15.22
C GLN A 456 19.78 7.85 14.14
N TRP A 457 18.88 8.82 14.33
CA TRP A 457 17.87 9.15 13.33
C TRP A 457 17.67 10.67 13.24
N ASN A 458 18.27 11.30 12.25
CA ASN A 458 18.07 12.73 11.98
C ASN A 458 16.92 12.91 10.99
N LEU A 459 15.83 13.57 11.40
CA LEU A 459 14.66 13.83 10.55
C LEU A 459 14.92 14.82 9.40
N LEU A 460 15.96 15.63 9.52
CA LEU A 460 16.37 16.61 8.52
C LEU A 460 17.58 16.16 7.70
N GLY A 461 18.23 15.07 8.13
CA GLY A 461 19.42 14.53 7.50
C GLY A 461 19.09 13.55 6.37
N ASP A 462 20.11 12.83 5.92
CA ASP A 462 20.15 12.00 4.71
C ASP A 462 19.21 10.77 4.69
N ASN A 463 17.94 10.85 5.12
CA ASN A 463 17.00 9.71 5.16
C ASN A 463 17.62 8.45 5.81
N SER A 464 18.43 8.65 6.86
CA SER A 464 19.15 7.58 7.57
C SER A 464 20.28 6.88 6.79
N ILE A 465 20.81 7.50 5.74
CA ILE A 465 22.03 7.04 5.04
C ILE A 465 23.23 6.94 6.01
N LEU A 466 23.35 7.86 6.98
CA LEU A 466 24.42 7.88 7.97
C LEU A 466 24.15 6.99 9.20
N ALA A 467 22.96 6.40 9.32
CA ALA A 467 22.61 5.57 10.45
C ALA A 467 23.11 4.14 10.24
N GLU A 468 23.73 3.56 11.27
CA GLU A 468 24.15 2.15 11.27
C GLU A 468 23.08 1.31 11.95
N ASN A 469 22.81 0.12 11.41
CA ASN A 469 21.87 -0.81 12.04
C ASN A 469 22.52 -1.40 13.30
N LEU A 470 21.79 -1.37 14.43
CA LEU A 470 22.24 -1.99 15.69
C LEU A 470 21.93 -3.49 15.78
N GLY A 471 21.15 -4.01 14.83
CA GLY A 471 20.76 -5.40 14.73
C GLY A 471 20.44 -5.80 13.29
N TYR A 472 20.00 -7.04 13.11
CA TYR A 472 19.46 -7.48 11.82
C TYR A 472 18.12 -6.78 11.52
N ILE A 473 17.63 -6.93 10.30
CA ILE A 473 16.35 -6.32 9.88
C ILE A 473 15.24 -6.75 10.86
N ASN A 474 14.44 -5.79 11.32
CA ASN A 474 13.26 -6.04 12.15
C ASN A 474 13.55 -6.76 13.48
N SER A 475 14.74 -6.53 14.05
CA SER A 475 15.22 -7.23 15.25
C SER A 475 14.63 -6.76 16.59
N ALA A 476 13.89 -5.64 16.62
CA ALA A 476 13.24 -5.14 17.83
C ALA A 476 11.75 -4.90 17.58
N TYR A 477 10.94 -4.80 18.64
CA TYR A 477 9.49 -4.62 18.55
C TYR A 477 9.07 -3.33 19.27
N GLY A 478 8.12 -2.62 18.67
CA GLY A 478 7.49 -1.47 19.31
C GLY A 478 6.62 -1.87 20.51
N PRO A 479 6.03 -0.88 21.20
CA PRO A 479 5.06 -1.14 22.27
C PRO A 479 3.77 -1.79 21.73
N SER A 480 3.05 -2.46 22.62
CA SER A 480 1.72 -3.01 22.30
C SER A 480 0.65 -1.92 22.40
N SER A 481 -0.46 -2.08 21.68
CA SER A 481 -1.63 -1.20 21.78
C SER A 481 -2.85 -1.96 22.28
N PHE A 482 -3.67 -1.26 23.08
CA PHE A 482 -4.92 -1.78 23.63
C PHE A 482 -5.99 -0.69 23.57
N ARG A 483 -7.10 -1.00 22.89
CA ARG A 483 -8.23 -0.09 22.70
C ARG A 483 -9.53 -0.75 23.15
N ILE A 484 -10.39 0.05 23.76
CA ILE A 484 -11.77 -0.31 24.05
C ILE A 484 -12.67 0.68 23.33
N ASP A 485 -13.57 0.19 22.49
CA ASP A 485 -14.66 0.97 21.92
C ASP A 485 -15.97 0.57 22.60
N LEU A 486 -16.83 1.55 22.89
CA LEU A 486 -18.11 1.37 23.56
C LEU A 486 -19.22 1.95 22.73
N LYS A 487 -20.26 1.17 22.44
CA LYS A 487 -21.50 1.67 21.87
C LYS A 487 -22.67 1.36 22.80
N LEU A 488 -23.39 2.40 23.23
CA LEU A 488 -24.61 2.32 24.00
C LEU A 488 -25.78 2.71 23.10
N GLU A 489 -26.83 1.90 23.09
CA GLU A 489 -28.06 2.15 22.34
C GLU A 489 -29.27 1.83 23.23
N LYS A 490 -30.29 2.68 23.22
CA LYS A 490 -31.58 2.40 23.86
C LYS A 490 -32.66 2.60 22.81
N SER A 491 -33.35 1.52 22.46
CA SER A 491 -34.45 1.59 21.50
C SER A 491 -35.78 1.87 22.20
N PHE A 492 -36.59 2.72 21.58
CA PHE A 492 -37.94 3.04 22.01
C PHE A 492 -38.89 2.73 20.86
N MET A 493 -39.88 1.89 21.11
CA MET A 493 -40.98 1.68 20.17
C MET A 493 -41.91 2.90 20.25
N ILE A 494 -42.14 3.58 19.13
CA ILE A 494 -43.16 4.63 19.05
C ILE A 494 -44.51 3.98 18.76
N ASP A 495 -44.53 3.06 17.80
CA ASP A 495 -45.61 2.16 17.46
C ASP A 495 -45.00 0.82 16.97
N ASP A 496 -45.80 -0.09 16.43
CA ASP A 496 -45.32 -1.38 15.93
C ASP A 496 -44.49 -1.26 14.63
N PHE A 497 -44.57 -0.12 13.94
CA PHE A 497 -43.92 0.14 12.66
C PHE A 497 -42.61 0.93 12.81
N ILE A 498 -42.44 1.74 13.86
CA ILE A 498 -41.31 2.65 14.03
C ILE A 498 -40.65 2.45 15.39
N SER A 499 -39.34 2.21 15.36
CA SER A 499 -38.49 2.30 16.55
C SER A 499 -37.45 3.40 16.38
N ILE A 500 -37.26 4.22 17.41
CA ILE A 500 -36.17 5.19 17.49
C ILE A 500 -35.14 4.72 18.50
N SER A 501 -33.86 4.72 18.09
CA SER A 501 -32.75 4.28 18.91
C SER A 501 -31.66 5.36 18.94
N PRO A 502 -31.72 6.32 19.87
CA PRO A 502 -30.56 7.14 20.17
C PRO A 502 -29.38 6.25 20.58
N TYR A 503 -28.19 6.61 20.13
CA TYR A 503 -26.95 5.93 20.49
C TYR A 503 -25.82 6.89 20.82
N LEU A 504 -24.94 6.42 21.69
CA LEU A 504 -23.65 7.01 22.03
C LEU A 504 -22.58 6.00 21.64
N TRP A 505 -21.65 6.38 20.76
CA TRP A 505 -20.52 5.56 20.37
C TRP A 505 -19.22 6.28 20.70
N ILE A 506 -18.43 5.69 21.59
CA ILE A 506 -17.13 6.18 22.01
C ILE A 506 -16.07 5.23 21.48
N GLU A 507 -15.24 5.70 20.55
CA GLU A 507 -14.05 4.99 20.11
C GLU A 507 -12.87 5.44 20.99
N ASN A 508 -12.00 4.50 21.35
CA ASN A 508 -10.93 4.71 22.33
C ASN A 508 -11.46 5.28 23.65
N LEU A 509 -12.37 4.54 24.31
CA LEU A 509 -13.04 4.91 25.55
C LEU A 509 -12.07 5.40 26.63
N LEU A 510 -10.91 4.75 26.77
CA LEU A 510 -9.92 5.08 27.79
C LEU A 510 -9.04 6.29 27.43
N ASP A 511 -9.14 6.80 26.19
CA ASP A 511 -8.24 7.83 25.65
C ASP A 511 -6.77 7.41 25.76
N ALA A 512 -6.49 6.14 25.47
CA ALA A 512 -5.15 5.60 25.52
C ALA A 512 -4.34 6.05 24.30
N ASP A 513 -3.04 6.33 24.50
CA ASP A 513 -2.08 6.59 23.45
C ASP A 513 -1.73 5.28 22.73
N ASN A 514 -2.56 4.93 21.74
CA ASN A 514 -2.41 3.71 20.97
C ASN A 514 -1.22 3.81 20.00
N VAL A 515 -0.01 3.51 20.47
CA VAL A 515 1.20 3.60 19.64
C VAL A 515 1.16 2.57 18.50
N ILE A 516 1.30 3.05 17.26
CA ILE A 516 1.33 2.27 16.02
C ILE A 516 2.63 2.43 15.22
N GLY A 517 3.47 3.40 15.59
CA GLY A 517 4.76 3.66 14.97
C GLY A 517 5.78 4.19 15.99
N VAL A 518 7.06 3.93 15.76
CA VAL A 518 8.15 4.36 16.65
C VAL A 518 9.36 4.82 15.84
N TYR A 519 10.18 5.70 16.41
CA TYR A 519 11.47 6.04 15.83
C TYR A 519 12.46 4.91 15.99
N ARG A 520 13.17 4.59 14.90
CA ARG A 520 14.11 3.46 14.85
C ARG A 520 15.33 3.64 15.76
N SER A 521 15.68 4.87 16.14
CA SER A 521 16.82 5.14 17.03
C SER A 521 16.52 4.86 18.51
N THR A 522 15.26 5.03 18.93
CA THR A 522 14.86 5.00 20.35
C THR A 522 13.86 3.90 20.67
N GLY A 523 13.08 3.45 19.69
CA GLY A 523 11.87 2.65 19.92
C GLY A 523 10.73 3.46 20.56
N ASP A 524 10.86 4.79 20.61
CA ASP A 524 9.90 5.71 21.22
C ASP A 524 9.08 6.42 20.11
N PRO A 525 7.77 6.65 20.30
CA PRO A 525 6.94 7.33 19.30
C PRO A 525 7.08 8.86 19.27
N LEU A 526 7.70 9.47 20.28
CA LEU A 526 7.73 10.92 20.49
C LEU A 526 9.10 11.56 20.18
N THR A 527 10.19 10.79 20.22
CA THR A 527 11.53 11.37 19.99
C THR A 527 12.50 10.41 19.32
N THR A 528 13.35 10.96 18.47
CA THR A 528 14.50 10.28 17.87
C THR A 528 15.73 10.29 18.79
N ASP A 529 15.70 11.08 19.86
CA ASP A 529 16.83 11.42 20.73
C ASP A 529 18.03 12.06 20.00
N TRP A 530 17.86 12.44 18.73
CA TRP A 530 18.98 12.94 17.92
C TRP A 530 19.52 14.29 18.42
N LEU A 531 18.68 15.14 18.99
CA LEU A 531 19.07 16.43 19.57
C LEU A 531 20.07 16.27 20.73
N ASN A 532 20.09 15.11 21.39
CA ASN A 532 21.03 14.78 22.47
C ASN A 532 22.35 14.16 21.96
N THR A 533 22.51 13.95 20.66
CA THR A 533 23.78 13.54 20.07
C THR A 533 24.77 14.71 19.97
N PRO A 534 26.09 14.47 19.83
CA PRO A 534 27.04 15.54 19.57
C PRO A 534 26.70 16.40 18.34
N ASN A 535 26.22 15.77 17.26
CA ASN A 535 25.81 16.43 16.03
C ASN A 535 24.55 17.28 16.24
N GLY A 536 23.55 16.74 16.94
CA GLY A 536 22.31 17.46 17.27
C GLY A 536 22.57 18.68 18.14
N ARG A 537 23.35 18.53 19.22
CA ARG A 537 23.75 19.68 20.07
C ARG A 537 24.51 20.76 19.30
N ASN A 538 25.37 20.36 18.36
CA ASN A 538 26.08 21.32 17.51
C ASN A 538 25.14 22.03 16.52
N ALA A 539 24.19 21.31 15.93
CA ALA A 539 23.18 21.89 15.03
C ALA A 539 22.34 22.94 15.77
N VAL A 540 21.85 22.63 16.97
CA VAL A 540 21.11 23.59 17.82
C VAL A 540 21.97 24.81 18.17
N LYS A 541 23.27 24.61 18.51
CA LYS A 541 24.18 25.73 18.80
C LYS A 541 24.37 26.67 17.60
N LEU A 542 24.32 26.15 16.38
CA LEU A 542 24.48 26.94 15.15
C LEU A 542 23.18 27.62 14.71
N ALA A 543 22.04 26.91 14.83
CA ALA A 543 20.76 27.36 14.28
C ALA A 543 19.87 28.09 15.30
N GLY A 544 20.10 27.91 16.60
CA GLY A 544 19.35 28.55 17.68
C GLY A 544 18.17 27.74 18.21
N GLU A 545 17.43 28.31 19.16
CA GLU A 545 16.36 27.62 19.90
C GLU A 545 15.07 27.46 19.08
N SER A 546 14.75 28.40 18.18
CA SER A 546 13.59 28.27 17.28
C SER A 546 13.72 27.04 16.38
N TRP A 547 14.92 26.80 15.85
CA TRP A 547 15.24 25.58 15.09
C TRP A 547 15.01 24.31 15.90
N ARG A 548 15.41 24.31 17.18
CA ARG A 548 15.20 23.16 18.07
C ARG A 548 13.72 22.85 18.25
N GLN A 549 12.90 23.88 18.51
CA GLN A 549 11.46 23.72 18.71
C GLN A 549 10.75 23.16 17.47
N ASP A 550 11.16 23.61 16.28
CA ASP A 550 10.65 23.10 15.01
C ASP A 550 11.08 21.65 14.76
N TYR A 551 12.33 21.29 15.11
CA TYR A 551 12.78 19.90 15.07
C TYR A 551 11.98 19.01 16.03
N GLU A 552 11.79 19.44 17.29
CA GLU A 552 10.97 18.72 18.26
C GLU A 552 9.51 18.58 17.78
N SER A 553 9.00 19.55 17.02
CA SER A 553 7.68 19.46 16.39
C SER A 553 7.63 18.41 15.28
N LEU A 554 8.69 18.25 14.49
CA LEU A 554 8.82 17.14 13.53
C LEU A 554 8.84 15.78 14.23
N GLU A 555 9.47 15.67 15.41
CA GLU A 555 9.49 14.42 16.18
C GLU A 555 8.09 14.04 16.68
N ARG A 556 7.22 15.00 16.95
CA ARG A 556 5.85 14.75 17.43
C ARG A 556 4.90 14.40 16.28
N ASN A 557 5.19 13.30 15.62
CA ASN A 557 4.45 12.82 14.47
C ASN A 557 3.14 12.12 14.90
N PRO A 558 1.94 12.68 14.59
CA PRO A 558 0.66 12.04 14.95
C PRO A 558 0.45 10.68 14.30
N TRP A 559 1.13 10.38 13.18
CA TRP A 559 1.06 9.09 12.49
C TRP A 559 1.66 7.93 13.31
N ASN A 560 2.39 8.22 14.40
CA ASN A 560 2.87 7.22 15.35
C ASN A 560 1.78 6.74 16.31
N PHE A 561 0.61 7.39 16.35
CA PHE A 561 -0.49 7.08 17.26
C PHE A 561 -1.78 6.75 16.49
N GLY A 562 -2.60 5.88 17.07
CA GLY A 562 -3.96 5.64 16.63
C GLY A 562 -4.89 6.83 16.94
N ILE A 563 -6.19 6.63 16.72
CA ILE A 563 -7.19 7.67 17.00
C ILE A 563 -7.21 8.07 18.49
N PRO A 564 -7.42 9.35 18.81
CA PRO A 564 -7.76 9.78 20.17
C PRO A 564 -9.17 9.32 20.53
N ARG A 565 -9.66 9.64 21.73
CA ARG A 565 -11.08 9.43 22.06
C ARG A 565 -11.99 10.19 21.07
N LEU A 566 -12.84 9.46 20.37
CA LEU A 566 -13.86 10.03 19.48
C LEU A 566 -15.25 9.72 20.04
N ILE A 567 -16.06 10.76 20.26
CA ILE A 567 -17.44 10.63 20.74
C ILE A 567 -18.41 10.95 19.61
N LYS A 568 -19.26 9.99 19.27
CA LYS A 568 -20.29 10.09 18.24
C LYS A 568 -21.65 9.94 18.88
N LEU A 569 -22.53 10.89 18.61
CA LEU A 569 -23.95 10.84 18.97
C LEU A 569 -24.76 10.68 17.70
N GLY A 570 -25.78 9.84 17.74
CA GLY A 570 -26.71 9.71 16.63
C GLY A 570 -28.03 9.12 17.05
N ILE A 571 -28.95 9.09 16.10
CA ILE A 571 -30.29 8.53 16.25
C ILE A 571 -30.51 7.61 15.06
N LYS A 572 -30.85 6.35 15.35
CA LYS A 572 -31.29 5.38 14.34
C LYS A 572 -32.81 5.34 14.33
N VAL A 573 -33.42 5.36 13.16
CA VAL A 573 -34.87 5.15 12.99
C VAL A 573 -35.02 3.88 12.17
N ASN A 574 -35.65 2.86 12.75
CA ASN A 574 -35.98 1.63 12.03
C ASN A 574 -37.47 1.63 11.70
N PHE A 575 -37.78 1.19 10.48
CA PHE A 575 -39.14 0.95 10.02
C PHE A 575 -39.33 -0.56 9.89
N ASN A 576 -40.19 -1.13 10.72
CA ASN A 576 -40.50 -2.55 10.76
C ASN A 576 -41.74 -2.82 9.90
N ASN A 577 -41.84 -4.00 9.28
CA ASN A 577 -43.00 -4.41 8.48
C ASN A 577 -43.32 -3.50 7.27
N ILE A 578 -42.31 -2.97 6.58
CA ILE A 578 -42.51 -2.42 5.24
C ILE A 578 -42.67 -3.60 4.27
N SER A 579 -43.92 -3.99 3.97
CA SER A 579 -44.18 -4.73 2.75
C SER A 579 -44.15 -3.75 1.57
N LEU A 580 -43.24 -3.97 0.62
CA LEU A 580 -43.25 -3.27 -0.67
C LEU A 580 -44.42 -3.74 -1.54
#